data_AF-X1IWW4-F1
#
_entry.id   AF-X1IWW4-F1
#
_cell.length_a   1.000
_cell.length_b   1.000
_cell.length_c   1.000
_cell.angle_alpha   90.00
_cell.angle_beta   90.00
_cell.angle_gamma   90.00
#
_symmetry.space_group_name_H-M   'P 1'
#
loop_
_entity.id
_entity.type
_entity.pdbx_description
1 polymer ?
#
loop_
_entity_poly.entity_id
_entity_poly.type
_entity_poly.pdbx_seq_one_letter_code
_entity_poly.pdbx_strand_id
1 'polypeptide(L)'
;EETLEVPVLAVIPYDINVLKSLSNMEPYTSHKPKSKGSEEYRKLAGVLVGQRYKPTKLKRIFGWVNPKKQEINREIFYKRVFKK
;
A
#
# COMPACT_ATOMS: atom_id res chain seq x y z
N GLU A 1 11.30 7.62 9.10
CA GLU A 1 12.25 6.89 8.24
C GLU A 1 13.67 7.28 8.61
N GLU A 2 14.00 8.56 8.59
CA GLU A 2 15.31 9.09 9.02
C GLU A 2 15.73 8.65 10.43
N THR A 3 14.80 8.55 11.38
CA THR A 3 15.10 8.10 12.75
C THR A 3 15.28 6.59 12.90
N LEU A 4 14.72 5.79 12.00
CA LEU A 4 14.68 4.32 12.14
C LEU A 4 15.62 3.61 11.17
N GLU A 5 16.24 4.33 10.24
CA GLU A 5 17.15 3.83 9.20
C GLU A 5 16.61 2.65 8.36
N VAL A 6 15.30 2.41 8.41
CA VAL A 6 14.60 1.37 7.65
C VAL A 6 13.56 1.99 6.73
N PRO A 7 13.37 1.46 5.51
CA PRO A 7 12.46 2.04 4.54
C PRO A 7 10.99 1.85 4.94
N VAL A 8 10.19 2.89 4.79
CA VAL A 8 8.73 2.83 4.95
C VAL A 8 8.11 2.26 3.68
N LEU A 9 7.47 1.10 3.80
CA LEU A 9 6.85 0.39 2.66
C LEU A 9 5.38 0.73 2.42
N ALA A 10 4.68 1.24 3.44
CA ALA A 10 3.30 1.70 3.30
C ALA A 10 2.98 2.77 4.33
N VAL A 11 2.13 3.71 3.93
CA VAL A 11 1.55 4.72 4.82
C VAL A 11 0.04 4.59 4.72
N ILE A 12 -0.57 4.10 5.79
CA ILE A 12 -2.01 3.83 5.83
C ILE A 12 -2.70 5.09 6.37
N PRO A 13 -3.57 5.75 5.59
CA PRO A 13 -4.26 6.93 6.06
C PRO A 13 -5.27 6.57 7.15
N TYR A 14 -5.48 7.48 8.10
CA TYR A 14 -6.56 7.37 9.07
C TYR A 14 -7.92 7.31 8.38
N ASP A 15 -8.79 6.40 8.83
CA ASP A 15 -10.17 6.24 8.33
C ASP A 15 -11.07 5.70 9.43
N ILE A 16 -12.15 6.43 9.75
CA ILE A 16 -13.16 6.02 10.75
C ILE A 16 -13.83 4.68 10.43
N ASN A 17 -13.84 4.28 9.16
CA ASN A 17 -14.41 3.00 8.74
C ASN A 17 -13.58 1.80 9.23
N VAL A 18 -12.35 2.00 9.70
CA VAL A 18 -11.58 0.95 10.40
C VAL A 18 -12.26 0.57 11.72
N LEU A 19 -12.74 1.55 12.49
CA LEU A 19 -13.45 1.27 13.74
C LEU A 19 -14.78 0.55 13.47
N LYS A 20 -15.47 0.93 12.39
CA LYS A 20 -16.70 0.25 11.95
C LYS A 20 -16.44 -1.21 11.54
N SER A 21 -15.35 -1.47 10.81
CA SER A 21 -15.01 -2.84 10.41
C SER A 21 -14.63 -3.70 11.62
N LEU A 22 -13.90 -3.14 12.59
CA LEU A 22 -13.59 -3.80 13.86
C LEU A 22 -14.87 -4.16 14.63
N SER A 23 -15.82 -3.23 14.75
CA SER A 23 -17.10 -3.48 15.41
C SER A 23 -17.92 -4.60 14.75
N ASN A 24 -17.79 -4.76 13.43
CA ASN A 24 -18.45 -5.81 12.66
C ASN A 24 -17.64 -7.12 12.60
N MET A 25 -16.49 -7.20 13.28
CA MET A 25 -15.54 -8.32 13.20
C MET A 25 -15.14 -8.67 11.75
N GLU A 26 -15.06 -7.65 10.89
CA GLU A 26 -14.73 -7.79 9.48
C GLU A 26 -13.38 -7.10 9.18
N PRO A 27 -12.49 -7.71 8.37
CA PRO A 27 -11.30 -7.02 7.89
C PRO A 27 -11.66 -5.74 7.14
N TYR A 28 -10.93 -4.65 7.42
CA TYR A 28 -11.15 -3.36 6.76
C TYR A 28 -11.05 -3.44 5.21
N THR A 29 -10.18 -4.31 4.71
CA THR A 29 -9.98 -4.56 3.27
C THR A 29 -11.20 -5.21 2.59
N SER A 30 -12.00 -5.97 3.35
CA SER A 30 -13.28 -6.56 2.92
C SER A 30 -14.43 -5.56 3.12
N HIS A 31 -14.43 -4.87 4.26
CA HIS A 31 -15.47 -3.89 4.62
C HIS A 31 -15.51 -2.67 3.68
N LYS A 32 -14.33 -2.14 3.31
CA LYS A 32 -14.17 -1.00 2.40
C LYS A 32 -13.14 -1.30 1.31
N PRO A 33 -13.45 -2.15 0.33
CA PRO A 33 -12.45 -2.65 -0.61
C PRO A 33 -11.91 -1.57 -1.56
N LYS A 34 -12.64 -0.48 -1.77
CA LYS A 34 -12.24 0.60 -2.69
C LYS A 34 -11.61 1.81 -1.98
N SER A 35 -11.40 1.74 -0.66
CA SER A 35 -10.78 2.85 0.09
C SER A 35 -9.29 2.97 -0.19
N LYS A 36 -8.73 4.15 0.07
CA LYS A 36 -7.28 4.40 -0.04
C LYS A 36 -6.47 3.51 0.92
N GLY A 37 -6.96 3.30 2.14
CA GLY A 37 -6.30 2.42 3.10
C GLY A 37 -6.28 0.97 2.65
N SER A 38 -7.40 0.47 2.11
CA SER A 38 -7.47 -0.89 1.55
C SER A 38 -6.55 -1.06 0.34
N GLU A 39 -6.40 -0.03 -0.48
CA GLU A 39 -5.43 -0.03 -1.58
C GLU A 39 -3.99 -0.11 -1.06
N GLU A 40 -3.61 0.66 -0.04
CA GLU A 40 -2.27 0.58 0.55
C GLU A 40 -2.00 -0.75 1.26
N TYR A 41 -2.98 -1.35 1.93
CA TYR A 41 -2.87 -2.70 2.48
C TYR A 41 -2.56 -3.74 1.39
N ARG A 42 -3.24 -3.67 0.23
CA ARG A 42 -2.97 -4.59 -0.88
C ARG A 42 -1.60 -4.37 -1.51
N LYS A 43 -1.18 -3.10 -1.65
CA LYS A 43 0.19 -2.78 -2.11
C LYS A 43 1.24 -3.35 -1.16
N LEU A 44 1.05 -3.19 0.15
CA LEU A 44 1.94 -3.73 1.17
C LEU A 44 1.99 -5.26 1.10
N ALA A 45 0.83 -5.92 1.09
CA ALA A 45 0.73 -7.37 1.00
C ALA A 45 1.44 -7.89 -0.26
N GLY A 46 1.24 -7.25 -1.42
CA GLY A 46 1.94 -7.58 -2.66
C GLY A 46 3.46 -7.54 -2.51
N VAL A 47 4.01 -6.49 -1.89
CA VAL A 47 5.46 -6.38 -1.65
C VAL A 47 5.97 -7.51 -0.76
N LEU A 48 5.23 -7.87 0.30
CA LEU A 48 5.63 -8.95 1.22
C LEU A 48 5.65 -10.32 0.55
N VAL A 49 4.75 -10.56 -0.41
CA VAL A 49 4.69 -11.84 -1.15
C VAL A 49 5.48 -11.83 -2.46
N GLY A 50 6.22 -10.76 -2.76
CA GLY A 50 6.98 -10.65 -4.01
C GLY A 50 6.12 -10.47 -5.26
N GLN A 51 4.89 -9.98 -5.13
CA GLN A 51 3.99 -9.69 -6.24
C GLN A 51 3.79 -8.18 -6.41
N ARG A 52 4.00 -7.67 -7.63
CA ARG A 52 3.71 -6.27 -7.95
C ARG A 52 2.21 -6.03 -8.00
N TYR A 53 1.69 -5.24 -7.06
CA TYR A 53 0.29 -4.80 -7.07
C TYR A 53 0.04 -3.82 -8.22
N LYS A 54 -0.76 -4.23 -9.20
CA LYS A 54 -1.19 -3.38 -10.32
C LYS A 54 -2.59 -2.84 -10.03
N PRO A 55 -2.78 -1.51 -9.86
CA PRO A 55 -4.12 -0.96 -9.70
C PRO A 55 -4.92 -1.13 -11.00
N THR A 56 -6.21 -1.47 -10.88
CA THR A 56 -7.12 -1.81 -11.99
C THR A 56 -7.73 -0.62 -12.74
N LYS A 57 -7.32 0.63 -12.47
CA LYS A 57 -7.97 1.82 -13.06
C LYS A 57 -7.03 2.75 -13.83
N LEU A 58 -7.61 3.36 -14.87
CA LEU A 58 -7.10 4.42 -15.76
C LEU A 58 -6.45 5.65 -15.06
N LYS A 59 -6.50 5.73 -13.72
CA LYS A 59 -5.89 6.80 -12.90
C LYS A 59 -4.36 6.91 -13.01
N ARG A 60 -3.72 5.97 -13.70
CA ARG A 60 -2.26 5.89 -13.86
C ARG A 60 -1.70 6.97 -14.79
N ILE A 61 -2.49 7.56 -15.68
CA ILE A 61 -1.98 8.49 -16.71
C ILE A 61 -1.46 9.80 -16.08
N PHE A 62 -2.05 10.27 -14.97
CA PHE A 62 -1.61 11.50 -14.28
C PHE A 62 -0.82 11.26 -12.99
N GLY A 63 -0.80 10.03 -12.47
CA GLY A 63 -0.16 9.70 -11.19
C GLY A 63 1.35 9.47 -11.25
N TRP A 64 1.94 9.40 -12.45
CA TRP A 64 3.38 9.17 -12.64
C TRP A 64 4.24 10.42 -12.52
N VAL A 65 3.63 11.61 -12.47
CA VAL A 65 4.37 12.88 -12.44
C VAL A 65 5.05 13.12 -11.08
N ASN A 66 4.53 12.53 -9.99
CA ASN A 66 5.14 12.65 -8.67
C ASN A 66 4.82 11.45 -7.76
N PRO A 67 5.57 10.33 -7.86
CA PRO A 67 5.33 9.15 -7.03
C PRO A 67 5.61 9.44 -5.56
N LYS A 68 4.83 8.83 -4.65
CA LYS A 68 5.06 9.00 -3.21
C LYS A 68 6.30 8.23 -2.76
N LYS A 69 6.97 8.70 -1.69
CA LYS A 69 8.21 8.07 -1.16
C LYS A 69 8.07 6.56 -0.92
N GLN A 70 6.96 6.12 -0.30
CA GLN A 70 6.68 4.71 -0.07
C GLN A 70 6.51 3.88 -1.36
N GLU A 71 6.11 4.50 -2.48
CA GLU A 71 6.05 3.80 -3.79
C GLU A 71 7.44 3.54 -4.34
N ILE A 72 8.35 4.52 -4.20
CA ILE A 72 9.75 4.39 -4.57
C ILE A 72 10.43 3.32 -3.71
N ASN A 73 10.25 3.40 -2.38
CA ASN A 73 10.81 2.44 -1.44
C ASN A 73 10.37 1.00 -1.72
N ARG A 74 9.09 0.80 -2.06
CA ARG A 74 8.57 -0.51 -2.46
C ARG A 74 9.25 -1.07 -3.70
N GLU A 75 9.48 -0.25 -4.72
CA GLU A 75 10.17 -0.70 -5.94
C GLU A 75 11.65 -1.02 -5.67
N ILE A 76 12.33 -0.23 -4.83
CA ILE A 76 13.71 -0.50 -4.40
C ILE A 76 13.77 -1.82 -3.62
N PHE A 77 12.88 -2.00 -2.64
CA PHE A 77 12.78 -3.22 -1.85
C PHE A 77 12.54 -4.44 -2.73
N TYR A 78 11.58 -4.33 -3.67
CA TYR A 78 11.25 -5.42 -4.60
C TYR A 78 12.47 -5.83 -5.42
N LYS A 79 13.19 -4.85 -6.00
CA LYS A 79 14.40 -5.11 -6.77
C LYS A 79 15.48 -5.77 -5.92
N ARG A 80 15.69 -5.31 -4.69
CA ARG A 80 16.73 -5.84 -3.80
C ARG A 80 16.46 -7.26 -3.31
N VAL A 81 15.20 -7.58 -2.99
CA VAL A 81 14.83 -8.85 -2.34
C VAL A 81 14.45 -9.94 -3.35
N PHE A 82 13.71 -9.58 -4.40
CA PHE A 82 13.09 -10.56 -5.30
C PHE A 82 13.69 -10.59 -6.72
N LYS A 83 14.49 -9.59 -7.12
CA LYS A 83 15.12 -9.55 -8.44
C LYS A 83 16.63 -9.73 -8.30
N LYS A 84 17.14 -10.93 -8.61
CA LYS A 84 18.57 -11.14 -8.88
C LYS A 84 18.95 -10.53 -10.23
#